data_AF-A0A852JQ42-F1
#
_entry.id   AF-A0A852JQ42-F1
#
_cell.length_a   1.000
_cell.length_b   1.000
_cell.length_c   1.000
_cell.angle_alpha   90.00
_cell.angle_beta   90.00
_cell.angle_gamma   90.00
#
_symmetry.space_group_name_H-M   'P 1'
#
loop_
_entity.id
_entity.type
_entity.pdbx_description
1 polymer ?
#
loop_
_entity_poly.entity_id
_entity_poly.type
_entity_poly.pdbx_seq_one_letter_code
_entity_poly.pdbx_strand_id
1 'polypeptide(L)'
;EEKKILFYHPNEVEKNEKIRNVGLCEAIVQFTRTFSPTKPAKSLHTQKNRQFFHEPEENFWMVMVVRNPIIEKHKDGKPVYEYQEEELLDKVYSSVLQQCYSMYKLFNGTFLRAMEDGGVKVLKERLEKFFHRYLQTLHLQSCDLLDVFCGISFFPLDKMTYLKIQSFINRMEESLNIVKYTAFLYNDQLIWSGLEQDDMRILYKYLTTSLFPRHMEPELAGRDSPIRAEMPGNLQHYGRFLTGPLNLNDPETKCRFPKIFVNTDDTYEELHLIVYK
;
A
#
# COMPACT_ATOMS: atom_id res chain seq x y z
N GLU A 1 -6.67 22.48 -19.24
CA GLU A 1 -6.11 21.11 -19.25
C GLU A 1 -4.80 20.93 -18.50
N GLU A 2 -3.65 21.44 -18.95
CA GLU A 2 -2.36 21.10 -18.34
C GLU A 2 -2.29 21.31 -16.81
N LYS A 3 -2.89 22.39 -16.30
CA LYS A 3 -2.91 22.69 -14.86
C LYS A 3 -3.69 21.66 -14.02
N LYS A 4 -4.58 20.88 -14.64
CA LYS A 4 -5.36 19.81 -13.98
C LYS A 4 -4.56 18.53 -13.78
N ILE A 5 -3.45 18.36 -14.50
CA ILE A 5 -2.60 17.17 -14.38
C ILE A 5 -1.76 17.31 -13.10
N LEU A 6 -2.06 16.50 -12.09
CA LEU A 6 -1.37 16.49 -10.80
C LEU A 6 -0.14 15.57 -10.82
N PHE A 7 -0.25 14.41 -11.46
CA PHE A 7 0.82 13.44 -11.62
C PHE A 7 0.58 12.63 -12.90
N TYR A 8 1.65 12.22 -13.59
CA TYR A 8 1.56 11.39 -14.78
C TYR A 8 2.80 10.50 -14.91
N HIS A 9 2.58 9.20 -15.09
CA HIS A 9 3.63 8.20 -15.30
C HIS A 9 3.36 7.37 -16.55
N PRO A 10 4.37 7.10 -17.40
CA PRO A 10 5.76 7.57 -17.33
C PRO A 10 5.90 9.08 -17.62
N ASN A 11 6.89 9.74 -17.00
CA ASN A 11 7.03 11.20 -17.11
C ASN A 11 7.64 11.63 -18.46
N GLU A 12 8.22 10.71 -19.21
CA GLU A 12 8.85 10.93 -20.51
C GLU A 12 7.84 11.19 -21.63
N VAL A 13 6.55 10.90 -21.39
CA VAL A 13 5.48 11.14 -22.36
C VAL A 13 5.38 12.64 -22.69
N GLU A 14 5.20 12.94 -23.96
CA GLU A 14 5.13 14.31 -24.47
C GLU A 14 3.92 15.07 -23.88
N LYS A 15 4.09 16.37 -23.67
CA LYS A 15 3.13 17.21 -22.93
C LYS A 15 1.75 17.27 -23.59
N ASN A 16 1.67 17.44 -24.91
CA ASN A 16 0.39 17.46 -25.62
C ASN A 16 -0.29 16.09 -25.57
N GLU A 17 0.47 15.00 -25.61
CA GLU A 17 -0.06 13.66 -25.39
C GLU A 17 -0.66 13.48 -23.98
N LYS A 18 0.03 13.94 -22.93
CA LYS A 18 -0.52 13.94 -21.55
C LYS A 18 -1.84 14.71 -21.48
N ILE A 19 -1.90 15.90 -22.08
CA ILE A 19 -3.10 16.75 -22.12
C ILE A 19 -4.26 16.04 -22.84
N ARG A 20 -3.98 15.42 -24.00
CA ARG A 20 -4.98 14.67 -24.77
C ARG A 20 -5.54 13.49 -23.97
N ASN A 21 -4.66 12.73 -23.31
CA ASN A 21 -5.06 11.56 -22.53
C ASN A 21 -5.96 11.95 -21.35
N VAL A 22 -5.57 12.99 -20.60
CA VAL A 22 -6.38 13.49 -19.47
C VAL A 22 -7.70 14.09 -19.93
N GLY A 23 -7.70 14.87 -21.02
CA GLY A 23 -8.93 15.44 -21.58
C GLY A 23 -9.92 14.38 -22.06
N LEU A 24 -9.42 13.27 -22.64
CA LEU A 24 -10.27 12.12 -22.99
C LEU A 24 -10.88 11.46 -21.76
N CYS A 25 -10.08 11.25 -20.71
CA CYS A 25 -10.56 10.66 -19.46
C CYS A 25 -11.65 11.52 -18.80
N GLU A 26 -11.43 12.84 -18.73
CA GLU A 26 -12.42 13.78 -18.21
C GLU A 26 -13.71 13.75 -19.03
N ALA A 27 -13.60 13.77 -20.36
CA ALA A 27 -14.76 13.71 -21.25
C ALA A 27 -15.59 12.44 -21.02
N ILE A 28 -14.94 11.28 -20.86
CA ILE A 28 -15.62 10.00 -20.58
C ILE A 28 -16.34 10.05 -19.23
N VAL A 29 -15.66 10.51 -18.18
CA VAL A 29 -16.24 10.63 -16.84
C VAL A 29 -17.45 11.56 -16.87
N GLN A 30 -17.33 12.74 -17.46
CA GLN A 30 -18.42 13.72 -17.52
C GLN A 30 -19.59 13.24 -18.38
N PHE A 31 -19.30 12.63 -19.53
CA PHE A 31 -20.32 12.02 -20.37
C PHE A 31 -21.11 10.96 -19.60
N THR A 32 -20.42 10.05 -18.90
CA THR A 32 -21.09 8.99 -18.13
C THR A 32 -21.83 9.50 -16.90
N ARG A 33 -21.38 10.58 -16.25
CA ARG A 33 -22.14 11.26 -15.19
C ARG A 33 -23.52 11.75 -15.65
N THR A 34 -23.68 12.07 -16.94
CA THR A 34 -24.99 12.48 -17.51
C THR A 34 -26.02 11.34 -17.45
N PHE A 35 -25.57 10.10 -17.57
CA PHE A 35 -26.44 8.91 -17.51
C PHE A 35 -26.50 8.30 -16.10
N SER A 36 -25.43 8.44 -15.31
CA SER A 36 -25.36 7.96 -13.93
C SER A 36 -24.64 8.97 -13.03
N PRO A 37 -25.37 9.95 -12.45
CA PRO A 37 -24.76 11.04 -11.68
C PRO A 37 -23.95 10.57 -10.47
N THR A 38 -24.39 9.49 -9.83
CA THR A 38 -23.77 8.96 -8.61
C THR A 38 -22.71 7.88 -8.87
N LYS A 39 -22.65 7.32 -10.08
CA LYS A 39 -21.78 6.19 -10.43
C LYS A 39 -21.22 6.37 -11.85
N PRO A 40 -20.29 7.32 -12.06
CA PRO A 40 -19.58 7.47 -13.32
C PRO A 40 -18.82 6.20 -13.74
N ALA A 41 -18.32 6.20 -14.99
CA ALA A 41 -17.55 5.08 -15.54
C ALA A 41 -16.43 4.62 -14.59
N LYS A 42 -16.35 3.31 -14.37
CA LYS A 42 -15.30 2.66 -13.56
C LYS A 42 -14.21 2.03 -14.42
N SER A 43 -14.59 1.50 -15.58
CA SER A 43 -13.68 0.90 -16.55
C SER A 43 -14.10 1.25 -17.98
N LEU A 44 -13.12 1.35 -18.88
CA LEU A 44 -13.32 1.47 -20.33
C LEU A 44 -12.48 0.40 -21.01
N HIS A 45 -13.13 -0.40 -21.85
CA HIS A 45 -12.50 -1.52 -22.54
C HIS A 45 -12.26 -1.14 -23.99
N THR A 46 -11.03 -1.35 -24.45
CA THR A 46 -10.65 -1.24 -25.85
C THR A 46 -9.88 -2.50 -26.25
N GLN A 47 -9.73 -2.73 -27.55
CA GLN A 47 -9.01 -3.90 -28.06
C GLN A 47 -7.60 -4.06 -27.48
N LYS A 48 -6.88 -2.94 -27.31
CA LYS A 48 -5.47 -2.96 -26.91
C LYS A 48 -5.25 -2.71 -25.42
N ASN A 49 -6.12 -1.93 -24.80
CA ASN A 49 -5.94 -1.44 -23.44
C ASN A 49 -7.26 -1.44 -22.68
N ARG A 50 -7.14 -1.52 -21.35
CA ARG A 50 -8.22 -1.23 -20.41
C ARG A 50 -7.85 -0.02 -19.57
N GLN A 51 -8.82 0.87 -19.38
CA GLN A 51 -8.67 2.04 -18.51
C GLN A 51 -9.55 1.86 -17.29
N PHE A 52 -9.02 2.21 -16.12
CA PHE A 52 -9.72 2.15 -14.83
C PHE A 52 -9.76 3.54 -14.22
N PHE A 53 -10.93 3.95 -13.75
CA PHE A 53 -11.17 5.28 -13.20
C PHE A 53 -11.58 5.18 -11.74
N HIS A 54 -10.97 6.00 -10.91
CA HIS A 54 -11.27 6.07 -9.49
C HIS A 54 -11.26 7.53 -9.03
N GLU A 55 -12.33 7.94 -8.35
CA GLU A 55 -12.42 9.22 -7.63
C GLU A 55 -12.16 8.95 -6.13
N PRO A 56 -10.90 9.01 -5.65
CA PRO A 56 -10.58 8.74 -4.24
C PRO A 56 -11.08 9.82 -3.28
N GLU A 57 -11.14 11.06 -3.75
CA GLU A 57 -11.63 12.24 -3.04
C GLU A 57 -12.45 13.08 -4.02
N GLU A 58 -13.37 13.90 -3.51
CA GLU A 58 -14.22 14.75 -4.36
C GLU A 58 -13.38 15.59 -5.32
N ASN A 59 -13.68 15.51 -6.62
CA ASN A 59 -12.99 16.24 -7.70
C ASN A 59 -11.53 15.80 -7.97
N PHE A 60 -11.03 14.76 -7.31
CA PHE A 60 -9.74 14.16 -7.63
C PHE A 60 -9.93 12.84 -8.36
N TRP A 61 -9.26 12.67 -9.49
CA TRP A 61 -9.37 11.48 -10.32
C TRP A 61 -8.02 10.80 -10.51
N MET A 62 -7.99 9.51 -10.24
CA MET A 62 -6.90 8.62 -10.59
C MET A 62 -7.33 7.74 -11.77
N VAL A 63 -6.44 7.61 -12.74
CA VAL A 63 -6.67 6.78 -13.93
C VAL A 63 -5.48 5.85 -14.14
N MET A 64 -5.77 4.56 -14.32
CA MET A 64 -4.77 3.56 -14.66
C MET A 64 -5.09 2.96 -16.02
N VAL A 65 -4.11 2.91 -16.91
CA VAL A 65 -4.23 2.29 -18.24
C VAL A 65 -3.35 1.06 -18.28
N VAL A 66 -3.96 -0.10 -18.48
CA VAL A 66 -3.27 -1.40 -18.57
C VAL A 66 -3.41 -1.92 -19.99
N ARG A 67 -2.30 -2.38 -20.57
CA ARG A 67 -2.34 -3.03 -21.89
C ARG A 67 -2.89 -4.44 -21.74
N ASN A 68 -3.80 -4.83 -22.61
CA ASN A 68 -4.34 -6.19 -22.64
C ASN A 68 -3.20 -7.17 -22.98
N PRO A 69 -3.11 -8.33 -22.30
CA PRO A 69 -2.15 -9.38 -22.61
C PRO A 69 -2.24 -9.81 -24.08
N ILE A 70 -1.11 -10.24 -24.66
CA ILE A 70 -1.04 -10.66 -26.06
C ILE A 70 -0.54 -12.09 -26.11
N ILE A 71 -1.28 -12.94 -26.82
CA ILE A 71 -0.86 -14.30 -27.13
C ILE A 71 -0.50 -14.36 -28.61
N GLU A 72 0.64 -14.99 -28.91
CA GLU A 72 1.00 -15.37 -30.26
C GLU A 72 0.39 -16.73 -30.60
N LYS A 73 -0.53 -16.75 -31.55
CA LYS A 73 -1.13 -17.97 -32.10
C LYS A 73 -0.60 -18.21 -33.51
N HIS A 74 -0.43 -19.47 -33.86
CA HIS A 74 -0.08 -19.85 -35.23
C HIS A 74 -1.35 -20.21 -36.00
N LYS A 75 -1.68 -19.43 -37.03
CA LYS A 75 -2.74 -19.75 -38.00
C LYS A 75 -2.12 -19.79 -39.39
N ASP A 76 -2.34 -20.89 -40.11
CA ASP A 76 -1.82 -21.12 -41.46
C ASP A 76 -0.29 -20.90 -41.59
N GLY A 77 0.46 -21.33 -40.57
CA GLY A 77 1.93 -21.19 -40.54
C GLY A 77 2.45 -19.77 -40.32
N LYS A 78 1.58 -18.79 -40.07
CA LYS A 78 1.97 -17.40 -39.75
C LYS A 78 1.65 -17.05 -38.29
N PRO A 79 2.53 -16.29 -37.61
CA PRO A 79 2.25 -15.79 -36.27
C PRO A 79 1.17 -14.71 -36.34
N VAL A 80 0.12 -14.87 -35.52
CA VAL A 80 -0.99 -13.94 -35.34
C VAL A 80 -1.03 -13.54 -33.88
N TYR A 81 -0.98 -12.24 -33.60
CA TYR A 81 -1.06 -11.70 -32.24
C TYR A 81 -2.52 -11.39 -31.88
N GLU A 82 -3.01 -12.00 -30.82
CA GLU A 82 -4.38 -11.83 -30.33
C GLU A 82 -4.37 -11.25 -28.91
N TYR A 83 -5.13 -10.17 -28.70
CA TYR A 83 -5.29 -9.55 -27.39
C TYR A 83 -6.26 -10.38 -26.53
N GLN A 84 -5.87 -10.69 -25.30
CA GLN A 84 -6.70 -11.40 -24.33
C GLN A 84 -7.42 -10.40 -23.43
N GLU A 85 -8.54 -9.87 -23.90
CA GLU A 85 -9.31 -8.90 -23.12
C GLU A 85 -9.85 -9.51 -21.82
N GLU A 86 -10.19 -10.80 -21.81
CA GLU A 86 -10.83 -11.48 -20.67
C GLU A 86 -9.87 -11.77 -19.50
N GLU A 87 -8.56 -11.75 -19.71
CA GLU A 87 -7.56 -12.01 -18.66
C GLU A 87 -7.48 -10.89 -17.62
N LEU A 88 -7.85 -9.66 -17.99
CA LEU A 88 -7.92 -8.56 -17.04
C LEU A 88 -9.25 -8.61 -16.30
N LEU A 89 -9.20 -8.64 -14.97
CA LEU A 89 -10.40 -8.59 -14.13
C LEU A 89 -10.62 -7.18 -13.59
N ASP A 90 -11.76 -6.56 -13.92
CA ASP A 90 -12.02 -5.16 -13.57
C ASP A 90 -11.94 -4.88 -12.08
N LYS A 91 -12.48 -5.80 -11.27
CA LYS A 91 -12.47 -5.69 -9.82
C LYS A 91 -11.04 -5.69 -9.27
N VAL A 92 -10.15 -6.49 -9.87
CA VAL A 92 -8.76 -6.61 -9.42
C VAL A 92 -8.04 -5.28 -9.62
N TYR A 93 -8.02 -4.78 -10.85
CA TYR A 93 -7.30 -3.57 -11.20
C TYR A 93 -7.94 -2.29 -10.63
N SER A 94 -9.26 -2.26 -10.47
CA SER A 94 -9.92 -1.17 -9.74
C SER A 94 -9.47 -1.12 -8.29
N SER A 95 -9.37 -2.29 -7.62
CA SER A 95 -8.87 -2.35 -6.25
C SER A 95 -7.39 -2.01 -6.15
N VAL A 96 -6.56 -2.38 -7.13
CA VAL A 96 -5.15 -1.93 -7.18
C VAL A 96 -5.07 -0.40 -7.18
N LEU A 97 -5.89 0.26 -8.00
CA LEU A 97 -5.93 1.72 -8.07
C LEU A 97 -6.38 2.37 -6.74
N GLN A 98 -7.39 1.78 -6.08
CA GLN A 98 -7.82 2.22 -4.75
C GLN A 98 -6.70 2.05 -3.71
N GLN A 99 -6.03 0.90 -3.70
CA GLN A 99 -4.92 0.61 -2.79
C GLN A 99 -3.74 1.56 -2.99
N CYS A 100 -3.48 2.00 -4.23
CA CYS A 100 -2.47 3.02 -4.50
C CYS A 100 -2.77 4.33 -3.76
N TYR A 101 -4.03 4.78 -3.78
CA TYR A 101 -4.45 5.94 -3.01
C TYR A 101 -4.40 5.67 -1.50
N SER A 102 -4.91 4.54 -1.01
CA SER A 102 -4.87 4.21 0.42
C SER A 102 -3.44 4.20 0.98
N MET A 103 -2.49 3.65 0.24
CA MET A 103 -1.08 3.66 0.63
C MET A 103 -0.47 5.07 0.58
N TYR A 104 -0.83 5.89 -0.41
CA TYR A 104 -0.45 7.31 -0.44
C TYR A 104 -0.99 8.03 0.80
N LYS A 105 -2.29 7.85 1.09
CA LYS A 105 -3.01 8.47 2.21
C LYS A 105 -2.36 8.14 3.54
N LEU A 106 -1.98 6.87 3.75
CA LEU A 106 -1.29 6.42 4.96
C LEU A 106 0.00 7.22 5.24
N PHE A 107 0.77 7.65 4.23
CA PHE A 107 2.06 8.32 4.44
C PHE A 107 2.08 9.83 4.14
N ASN A 108 1.08 10.35 3.44
CA ASN A 108 1.07 11.74 2.98
C ASN A 108 -0.21 12.51 3.35
N GLY A 109 -1.20 11.82 3.93
CA GLY A 109 -2.52 12.37 4.17
C GLY A 109 -3.37 12.43 2.90
N THR A 110 -4.52 13.09 2.98
CA THR A 110 -5.41 13.28 1.84
C THR A 110 -4.85 14.30 0.85
N PHE A 111 -5.27 14.22 -0.41
CA PHE A 111 -5.00 15.23 -1.44
C PHE A 111 -5.55 16.59 -1.03
N LEU A 112 -6.76 16.63 -0.46
CA LEU A 112 -7.36 17.85 0.06
C LEU A 112 -6.46 18.49 1.12
N ARG A 113 -5.91 17.70 2.06
CA ARG A 113 -5.04 18.26 3.09
C ARG A 113 -3.73 18.81 2.52
N ALA A 114 -3.12 18.10 1.57
CA ALA A 114 -1.94 18.61 0.87
C ALA A 114 -2.22 19.90 0.08
N MET A 115 -3.44 20.06 -0.44
CA MET A 115 -3.90 21.30 -1.08
C MET A 115 -4.09 22.44 -0.08
N GLU A 116 -4.59 22.17 1.12
CA GLU A 116 -4.70 23.17 2.19
C GLU A 116 -3.32 23.62 2.69
N ASP A 117 -2.36 22.70 2.80
CA ASP A 117 -1.02 22.98 3.32
C ASP A 117 -0.19 23.91 2.42
N GLY A 118 -0.39 23.87 1.10
CA GLY A 118 0.39 24.70 0.17
C GLY A 118 -0.04 24.63 -1.29
N GLY A 119 -1.30 24.26 -1.53
CA GLY A 119 -1.92 24.24 -2.84
C GLY A 119 -1.38 23.18 -3.79
N VAL A 120 -1.67 23.38 -5.07
CA VAL A 120 -1.35 22.43 -6.15
C VAL A 120 0.14 22.08 -6.19
N LYS A 121 1.02 23.03 -5.90
CA LYS A 121 2.47 22.81 -5.95
C LYS A 121 2.90 21.76 -4.93
N VAL A 122 2.47 21.88 -3.67
CA VAL A 122 2.80 20.92 -2.60
C VAL A 122 2.20 19.56 -2.90
N LEU A 123 0.96 19.50 -3.38
CA LEU A 123 0.35 18.23 -3.77
C LEU A 123 1.15 17.54 -4.88
N LYS A 124 1.54 18.25 -5.94
CA LYS A 124 2.37 17.70 -7.02
C LYS A 124 3.70 17.15 -6.52
N GLU A 125 4.38 17.87 -5.63
CA GLU A 125 5.66 17.43 -5.06
C GLU A 125 5.50 16.16 -4.20
N ARG A 126 4.44 16.06 -3.39
CA ARG A 126 4.13 14.86 -2.60
C ARG A 126 3.81 13.67 -3.50
N LEU A 127 2.96 13.87 -4.51
CA LEU A 127 2.58 12.85 -5.48
C LEU A 127 3.81 12.32 -6.22
N GLU A 128 4.64 13.20 -6.77
CA GLU A 128 5.84 12.81 -7.51
C GLU A 128 6.79 12.01 -6.62
N LYS A 129 7.09 12.52 -5.41
CA LYS A 129 8.00 11.85 -4.48
C LYS A 129 7.51 10.45 -4.07
N PHE A 130 6.21 10.31 -3.82
CA PHE A 130 5.62 9.05 -3.40
C PHE A 130 5.52 8.07 -4.59
N PHE A 131 4.78 8.44 -5.64
CA PHE A 131 4.46 7.53 -6.74
C PHE A 131 5.67 7.16 -7.59
N HIS A 132 6.68 8.04 -7.71
CA HIS A 132 7.91 7.70 -8.41
C HIS A 132 8.58 6.43 -7.86
N ARG A 133 8.57 6.25 -6.53
CA ARG A 133 9.11 5.05 -5.87
C ARG A 133 8.08 3.94 -5.76
N TYR A 134 6.86 4.29 -5.36
CA TYR A 134 5.82 3.31 -5.08
C TYR A 134 5.44 2.49 -6.32
N LEU A 135 5.32 3.14 -7.50
CA LEU A 135 4.96 2.44 -8.74
C LEU A 135 6.00 1.36 -9.13
N GLN A 136 7.27 1.52 -8.75
CA GLN A 136 8.31 0.52 -9.02
C GLN A 136 8.14 -0.75 -8.18
N THR A 137 7.40 -0.67 -7.07
CA THR A 137 7.10 -1.80 -6.19
C THR A 137 5.82 -2.56 -6.60
N LEU A 138 5.03 -2.00 -7.52
CA LEU A 138 3.79 -2.61 -7.97
C LEU A 138 4.06 -3.67 -9.04
N HIS A 139 3.78 -4.92 -8.72
CA HIS A 139 3.87 -6.05 -9.65
C HIS A 139 2.50 -6.33 -10.29
N LEU A 140 2.06 -5.47 -11.22
CA LEU A 140 0.74 -5.58 -11.86
C LEU A 140 0.49 -6.94 -12.56
N GLN A 141 1.56 -7.58 -13.07
CA GLN A 141 1.46 -8.86 -13.76
C GLN A 141 1.15 -10.04 -12.83
N SER A 142 1.47 -9.92 -11.54
CA SER A 142 1.22 -10.95 -10.54
C SER A 142 0.03 -10.63 -9.64
N CYS A 143 -0.65 -9.50 -9.85
CA CYS A 143 -1.81 -9.12 -9.04
C CYS A 143 -2.94 -10.13 -9.24
N ASP A 144 -3.24 -10.87 -8.18
CA ASP A 144 -4.35 -11.81 -8.16
C ASP A 144 -5.53 -11.32 -7.31
N LEU A 145 -6.55 -12.15 -7.19
CA LEU A 145 -7.73 -11.83 -6.39
C LEU A 145 -7.42 -11.77 -4.88
N LEU A 146 -6.41 -12.49 -4.40
CA LEU A 146 -6.02 -12.51 -2.98
C LEU A 146 -5.32 -11.20 -2.59
N ASP A 147 -4.46 -10.67 -3.47
CA ASP A 147 -3.81 -9.36 -3.32
C ASP A 147 -4.83 -8.21 -3.25
N VAL A 148 -5.97 -8.39 -3.90
CA VAL A 148 -7.08 -7.41 -3.95
C VAL A 148 -7.79 -7.27 -2.62
N PHE A 149 -7.93 -8.36 -1.87
CA PHE A 149 -8.64 -8.32 -0.59
C PHE A 149 -7.85 -7.59 0.50
N CYS A 150 -6.53 -7.39 0.31
CA CYS A 150 -5.64 -6.84 1.35
C CYS A 150 -5.90 -7.51 2.71
N GLY A 151 -6.05 -8.84 2.71
CA GLY A 151 -6.46 -9.57 3.89
C GLY A 151 -5.44 -9.41 5.03
N ILE A 152 -5.96 -9.31 6.26
CA ILE A 152 -5.13 -9.46 7.45
C ILE A 152 -5.10 -10.94 7.80
N SER A 153 -3.90 -11.51 7.89
CA SER A 153 -3.73 -12.87 8.41
C SER A 153 -3.71 -12.80 9.94
N PHE A 154 -4.72 -13.36 10.60
CA PHE A 154 -4.79 -13.38 12.06
C PHE A 154 -4.13 -14.65 12.62
N PHE A 155 -3.34 -14.51 13.69
CA PHE A 155 -2.75 -15.66 14.38
C PHE A 155 -3.79 -16.29 15.33
N PRO A 156 -4.13 -17.58 15.18
CA PRO A 156 -5.08 -18.23 16.05
C PRO A 156 -4.47 -18.46 17.44
N LEU A 157 -5.17 -18.04 18.49
CA LEU A 157 -4.74 -18.19 19.88
C LEU A 157 -5.83 -18.82 20.73
N ASP A 158 -5.41 -19.56 21.77
CA ASP A 158 -6.31 -19.93 22.85
C ASP A 158 -6.68 -18.70 23.69
N LYS A 159 -7.83 -18.78 24.36
CA LYS A 159 -8.39 -17.67 25.15
C LYS A 159 -7.42 -17.15 26.21
N MET A 160 -6.65 -18.03 26.86
CA MET A 160 -5.77 -17.63 27.95
C MET A 160 -4.55 -16.89 27.43
N THR A 161 -3.97 -17.35 26.31
CA THR A 161 -2.84 -16.65 25.69
C THR A 161 -3.26 -15.28 25.15
N TYR A 162 -4.42 -15.19 24.50
CA TYR A 162 -4.96 -13.90 24.04
C TYR A 162 -5.15 -12.90 25.20
N LEU A 163 -5.78 -13.33 26.30
CA LEU A 163 -5.98 -12.46 27.47
C LEU A 163 -4.68 -12.00 28.13
N LYS A 164 -3.64 -12.86 28.14
CA LYS A 164 -2.30 -12.46 28.61
C LYS A 164 -1.68 -11.39 27.73
N ILE A 165 -1.76 -11.54 26.41
CA ILE A 165 -1.26 -10.54 25.45
C ILE A 165 -2.02 -9.23 25.60
N GLN A 166 -3.34 -9.28 25.66
CA GLN A 166 -4.17 -8.09 25.89
C GLN A 166 -3.83 -7.40 27.22
N SER A 167 -3.63 -8.16 28.30
CA SER A 167 -3.22 -7.59 29.60
C SER A 167 -1.85 -6.93 29.54
N PHE A 168 -0.91 -7.52 28.80
CA PHE A 168 0.41 -6.92 28.55
C PHE A 168 0.30 -5.61 27.78
N ILE A 169 -0.50 -5.59 26.70
CA ILE A 169 -0.71 -4.40 25.87
C ILE A 169 -1.34 -3.27 26.71
N ASN A 170 -2.42 -3.56 27.44
CA ASN A 170 -3.08 -2.57 28.30
C ASN A 170 -2.10 -1.97 29.32
N ARG A 171 -1.28 -2.80 29.97
CA ARG A 171 -0.29 -2.33 30.94
C ARG A 171 0.79 -1.47 30.28
N MET A 172 1.18 -1.80 29.05
CA MET A 172 2.18 -1.05 28.30
C MET A 172 1.65 0.32 27.87
N GLU A 173 0.44 0.37 27.32
CA GLU A 173 -0.25 1.61 26.95
C GLU A 173 -0.50 2.51 28.18
N GLU A 174 -0.88 1.94 29.33
CA GLU A 174 -1.03 2.67 30.60
C GLU A 174 0.32 3.22 31.12
N SER A 175 1.41 2.49 30.91
CA SER A 175 2.75 2.90 31.37
C SER A 175 3.41 3.92 30.43
N LEU A 176 2.98 4.00 29.17
CA LEU A 176 3.59 4.82 28.13
C LEU A 176 2.53 5.71 27.45
N ASN A 177 2.18 6.83 28.10
CA ASN A 177 1.20 7.80 27.60
C ASN A 177 1.49 8.38 26.19
N ILE A 178 2.70 8.19 25.65
CA ILE A 178 3.09 8.60 24.30
C ILE A 178 2.60 7.62 23.22
N VAL A 179 2.33 6.35 23.59
CA VAL A 179 1.86 5.32 22.68
C VAL A 179 0.35 5.42 22.56
N LYS A 180 -0.13 5.90 21.41
CA LYS A 180 -1.57 6.07 21.18
C LYS A 180 -2.26 4.79 20.71
N TYR A 181 -1.59 4.01 19.87
CA TYR A 181 -2.09 2.76 19.33
C TYR A 181 -0.99 1.71 19.31
N THR A 182 -1.40 0.46 19.43
CA THR A 182 -0.51 -0.69 19.38
C THR A 182 -0.99 -1.70 18.35
N ALA A 183 -0.04 -2.36 17.69
CA ALA A 183 -0.30 -3.55 16.90
C ALA A 183 0.69 -4.62 17.34
N PHE A 184 0.18 -5.83 17.59
CA PHE A 184 0.99 -6.97 18.02
C PHE A 184 0.88 -8.07 16.98
N LEU A 185 2.04 -8.48 16.44
CA LEU A 185 2.15 -9.49 15.39
C LEU A 185 3.08 -10.61 15.84
N TYR A 186 2.82 -11.82 15.35
CA TYR A 186 3.70 -12.97 15.49
C TYR A 186 3.79 -13.71 14.16
N ASN A 187 5.01 -14.01 13.70
CA ASN A 187 5.26 -14.60 12.37
C ASN A 187 4.48 -13.89 11.24
N ASP A 188 4.54 -12.56 11.25
CA ASP A 188 3.85 -11.67 10.31
C ASP A 188 2.32 -11.79 10.33
N GLN A 189 1.72 -12.50 11.29
CA GLN A 189 0.27 -12.60 11.51
C GLN A 189 -0.17 -11.68 12.66
N LEU A 190 -1.31 -11.00 12.50
CA LEU A 190 -1.85 -10.07 13.47
C LEU A 190 -2.52 -10.80 14.64
N ILE A 191 -2.22 -10.38 15.86
CA ILE A 191 -2.85 -10.85 17.09
C ILE A 191 -3.75 -9.75 17.68
N TRP A 192 -3.24 -8.51 17.72
CA TRP A 192 -3.93 -7.36 18.28
C TRP A 192 -3.68 -6.11 17.46
N SER A 193 -4.68 -5.25 17.37
CA SER A 193 -4.56 -3.89 16.82
C SER A 193 -5.50 -2.97 17.58
N GLY A 194 -4.98 -1.83 18.03
CA GLY A 194 -5.77 -0.70 18.50
C GLY A 194 -6.21 0.26 17.38
N LEU A 195 -5.70 0.08 16.16
CA LEU A 195 -6.11 0.86 14.99
C LEU A 195 -7.43 0.34 14.39
N GLU A 196 -8.20 1.25 13.80
CA GLU A 196 -9.37 0.93 12.99
C GLU A 196 -9.03 -0.04 11.86
N GLN A 197 -10.02 -0.87 11.48
CA GLN A 197 -9.79 -2.00 10.58
C GLN A 197 -9.22 -1.58 9.23
N ASP A 198 -9.71 -0.47 8.67
CA ASP A 198 -9.28 -0.01 7.35
C ASP A 198 -7.85 0.51 7.36
N ASP A 199 -7.45 1.28 8.39
CA ASP A 199 -6.07 1.75 8.54
C ASP A 199 -5.10 0.60 8.83
N MET A 200 -5.50 -0.31 9.72
CA MET A 200 -4.68 -1.49 10.03
C MET A 200 -4.49 -2.37 8.79
N ARG A 201 -5.48 -2.47 7.90
CA ARG A 201 -5.37 -3.24 6.66
C ARG A 201 -4.24 -2.73 5.77
N ILE A 202 -4.17 -1.41 5.58
CA ILE A 202 -3.14 -0.77 4.75
C ILE A 202 -1.78 -0.84 5.43
N LEU A 203 -1.73 -0.57 6.74
CA LEU A 203 -0.51 -0.69 7.52
C LEU A 203 0.03 -2.12 7.49
N TYR A 204 -0.82 -3.12 7.69
CA TYR A 204 -0.45 -4.54 7.64
C TYR A 204 0.16 -4.90 6.29
N LYS A 205 -0.44 -4.44 5.18
CA LYS A 205 0.13 -4.63 3.84
C LYS A 205 1.51 -3.97 3.73
N TYR A 206 1.68 -2.74 4.20
CA TYR A 206 2.99 -2.08 4.19
C TYR A 206 4.02 -2.88 4.99
N LEU A 207 3.66 -3.32 6.20
CA LEU A 207 4.54 -4.09 7.07
C LEU A 207 5.01 -5.38 6.39
N THR A 208 4.10 -6.19 5.87
CA THR A 208 4.42 -7.52 5.31
C THR A 208 5.07 -7.48 3.92
N THR A 209 4.77 -6.47 3.10
CA THR A 209 5.29 -6.40 1.72
C THR A 209 6.58 -5.60 1.59
N SER A 210 6.77 -4.60 2.46
CA SER A 210 7.80 -3.57 2.30
C SER A 210 8.77 -3.48 3.49
N LEU A 211 8.30 -3.66 4.73
CA LEU A 211 9.13 -3.45 5.92
C LEU A 211 9.77 -4.74 6.45
N PHE A 212 9.01 -5.83 6.49
CA PHE A 212 9.49 -7.10 7.02
C PHE A 212 10.50 -7.75 6.06
N PRO A 213 11.63 -8.28 6.57
CA PRO A 213 12.59 -8.98 5.73
C PRO A 213 11.95 -10.20 5.07
N ARG A 214 12.09 -10.33 3.74
CA ARG A 214 11.56 -11.48 2.95
C ARG A 214 12.21 -12.83 3.29
N HIS A 215 13.27 -12.83 4.11
CA HIS A 215 13.94 -14.03 4.60
C HIS A 215 13.87 -14.04 6.13
N MET A 216 13.02 -14.91 6.69
CA MET A 216 13.11 -15.28 8.10
C MET A 216 13.88 -16.60 8.18
N GLU A 217 14.98 -16.62 8.95
CA GLU A 217 15.36 -17.86 9.61
C GLU A 217 14.22 -18.21 10.59
N PRO A 218 13.72 -19.45 10.61
CA PRO A 218 12.74 -19.86 11.60
C PRO A 218 13.38 -19.74 12.99
N GLU A 219 12.85 -18.85 13.83
CA GLU A 219 13.26 -18.68 15.24
C GLU A 219 13.04 -19.95 16.08
N LEU A 220 12.40 -20.97 15.50
CA LEU A 220 12.13 -22.27 16.10
C LEU A 220 12.61 -23.42 15.20
N ALA A 221 13.87 -23.41 14.77
CA ALA A 221 14.54 -24.67 14.45
C ALA A 221 14.78 -25.43 15.76
N GLY A 222 13.88 -26.38 16.05
CA GLY A 222 13.99 -27.30 17.17
C GLY A 222 15.35 -28.00 17.20
N ARG A 223 15.75 -28.38 18.41
CA ARG A 223 17.03 -28.93 18.88
C ARG A 223 17.68 -30.09 18.12
N ASP A 224 17.21 -30.51 16.95
CA ASP A 224 17.64 -31.76 16.30
C ASP A 224 18.21 -31.54 14.88
N SER A 225 19.20 -30.66 14.75
CA SER A 225 20.11 -30.66 13.58
C SER A 225 21.52 -31.01 14.03
N PRO A 226 22.11 -32.14 13.60
CA PRO A 226 23.37 -32.66 14.15
C PRO A 226 24.62 -31.95 13.61
N ILE A 227 24.51 -30.69 13.16
CA ILE A 227 25.63 -29.93 12.62
C ILE A 227 25.61 -28.51 13.18
N ARG A 228 26.02 -28.35 14.45
CA ARG A 228 26.69 -27.12 14.90
C ARG A 228 27.47 -27.38 16.17
N ALA A 229 28.79 -27.15 16.08
CA ALA A 229 29.71 -27.19 17.19
C ALA A 229 29.25 -26.21 18.28
N GLU A 230 29.35 -26.65 19.53
CA GLU A 230 29.05 -25.89 20.73
C GLU A 230 29.92 -24.62 20.77
N MET A 231 29.30 -23.46 20.55
CA MET A 231 29.87 -22.16 20.87
C MET A 231 29.32 -21.72 22.23
N PRO A 232 30.15 -21.62 23.28
CA PRO A 232 29.71 -21.13 24.57
C PRO A 232 29.69 -19.59 24.56
N GLY A 233 28.51 -18.98 24.53
CA GLY A 233 28.37 -17.53 24.75
C GLY A 233 27.16 -16.89 24.07
N ASN A 234 26.18 -16.49 24.89
CA ASN A 234 25.10 -15.53 24.62
C ASN A 234 24.05 -15.87 23.55
N LEU A 235 22.94 -16.45 24.02
CA LEU A 235 21.60 -16.26 23.43
C LEU A 235 21.17 -14.77 23.54
N GLN A 236 21.84 -13.87 22.82
CA GLN A 236 21.43 -12.47 22.71
C GLN A 236 20.31 -12.33 21.65
N HIS A 237 19.13 -12.89 21.96
CA HIS A 237 17.87 -12.52 21.30
C HIS A 237 17.40 -11.17 21.86
N TYR A 238 18.09 -10.09 21.55
CA TYR A 238 17.52 -8.76 21.75
C TYR A 238 16.86 -8.36 20.43
N GLY A 239 15.53 -8.23 20.45
CA GLY A 239 14.79 -7.65 19.34
C GLY A 239 15.36 -6.29 18.95
N ARG A 240 15.08 -5.87 17.71
CA ARG A 240 15.61 -4.65 17.11
C ARG A 240 14.50 -3.77 16.58
N PHE A 241 14.75 -2.47 16.59
CA PHE A 241 13.91 -1.51 15.91
C PHE A 241 14.10 -1.63 14.38
N LEU A 242 13.02 -1.93 13.66
CA LEU A 242 12.96 -1.82 12.20
C LEU A 242 12.70 -0.37 11.76
N THR A 243 12.00 0.40 12.60
CA THR A 243 11.89 1.86 12.46
C THR A 243 12.27 2.52 13.79
N GLY A 244 13.00 3.63 13.73
CA GLY A 244 13.51 4.33 14.91
C GLY A 244 15.03 4.25 15.09
N PRO A 245 15.55 4.31 16.33
CA PRO A 245 16.99 4.33 16.60
C PRO A 245 17.65 3.01 16.21
N LEU A 246 18.69 3.08 15.39
CA LEU A 246 19.52 1.91 15.03
C LEU A 246 20.38 1.44 16.20
N ASN A 247 20.70 2.34 17.14
CA ASN A 247 21.47 2.05 18.33
C ASN A 247 20.90 2.83 19.51
N LEU A 248 20.42 2.12 20.53
CA LEU A 248 19.87 2.73 21.75
C LEU A 248 20.94 3.34 22.66
N ASN A 249 22.21 2.94 22.48
CA ASN A 249 23.32 3.41 23.29
C ASN A 249 23.95 4.70 22.73
N ASP A 250 23.56 5.12 21.53
CA ASP A 250 24.05 6.34 20.89
C ASP A 250 22.92 7.38 20.82
N PRO A 251 22.89 8.35 21.76
CA PRO A 251 21.85 9.38 21.80
C PRO A 251 21.91 10.36 20.63
N GLU A 252 22.99 10.39 19.85
CA GLU A 252 23.10 11.23 18.64
C GLU A 252 22.61 10.51 17.38
N THR A 253 22.24 9.23 17.47
CA THR A 253 21.72 8.46 16.34
C THR A 253 20.47 9.14 15.78
N LYS A 254 20.53 9.57 14.51
CA LYS A 254 19.37 10.11 13.79
C LYS A 254 18.26 9.06 13.71
N CYS A 255 17.23 9.22 14.54
CA CYS A 255 16.05 8.39 14.49
C CYS A 255 15.19 8.80 13.28
N ARG A 256 14.83 7.83 12.44
CA ARG A 256 13.82 8.02 11.39
C ARG A 256 12.58 7.22 11.73
N PHE A 257 11.55 7.94 12.13
CA PHE A 257 10.21 7.39 12.30
C PHE A 257 9.39 7.76 11.07
N PRO A 258 8.88 6.79 10.29
CA PRO A 258 7.88 7.07 9.27
C PRO A 258 6.69 7.77 9.92
N LYS A 259 6.28 8.90 9.34
CA LYS A 259 5.02 9.54 9.71
C LYS A 259 3.89 8.84 9.00
N ILE A 260 2.83 8.54 9.73
CA ILE A 260 1.61 7.94 9.18
C ILE A 260 0.40 8.78 9.55
N PHE A 261 -0.64 8.72 8.71
CA PHE A 261 -1.92 9.37 8.90
C PHE A 261 -3.01 8.29 9.04
N VAL A 262 -3.77 8.36 10.14
CA VAL A 262 -4.84 7.41 10.46
C VAL A 262 -6.11 8.17 10.86
N ASN A 263 -7.25 7.49 10.89
CA ASN A 263 -8.57 8.05 11.18
C ASN A 263 -8.87 9.29 10.33
N THR A 264 -8.42 9.29 9.07
CA THR A 264 -8.44 10.49 8.20
C THR A 264 -9.84 10.99 7.88
N ASP A 265 -10.85 10.15 8.09
CA ASP A 265 -12.24 10.45 7.78
C ASP A 265 -12.97 11.06 9.00
N ASP A 266 -12.37 10.96 10.20
CA ASP A 266 -12.92 11.46 11.47
C ASP A 266 -11.95 12.43 12.17
N THR A 267 -11.07 11.93 13.04
CA THR A 267 -10.20 12.76 13.89
C THR A 267 -8.97 13.28 13.19
N TYR A 268 -8.58 12.70 12.06
CA TYR A 268 -7.39 12.98 11.27
C TYR A 268 -6.12 13.07 12.11
N GLU A 269 -5.43 11.95 12.29
CA GLU A 269 -4.32 11.86 13.25
C GLU A 269 -2.99 11.63 12.55
N GLU A 270 -2.00 12.45 12.90
CA GLU A 270 -0.60 12.26 12.51
C GLU A 270 0.16 11.53 13.62
N LEU A 271 0.73 10.38 13.28
CA LEU A 271 1.47 9.51 14.21
C LEU A 271 2.85 9.18 13.68
N HIS A 272 3.74 8.79 14.57
CA HIS A 272 5.05 8.23 14.23
C HIS A 272 4.99 6.70 14.37
N LEU A 273 5.32 5.97 13.31
CA LEU A 273 5.33 4.52 13.30
C LEU A 273 6.64 3.97 13.87
N ILE A 274 6.54 3.28 15.00
CA ILE A 274 7.64 2.55 15.63
C ILE A 274 7.38 1.06 15.49
N VAL A 275 8.34 0.33 14.92
CA VAL A 275 8.27 -1.11 14.72
C VAL A 275 9.47 -1.76 15.37
N TYR A 276 9.21 -2.62 16.35
CA TYR A 276 10.19 -3.43 17.05
C TYR A 276 9.92 -4.90 16.75
N LYS A 277 10.95 -5.64 16.35
CA LYS A 277 10.90 -7.08 16.06
C LYS A 277 11.96 -7.79 16.87
#